data_AF-A0A1C3TLD3-F1
#
_entry.id   AF-A0A1C3TLD3-F1
#
_cell.length_a   1.000
_cell.length_b   1.000
_cell.length_c   1.000
_cell.angle_alpha   90.00
_cell.angle_beta   90.00
_cell.angle_gamma   90.00
#
_symmetry.space_group_name_H-M   'P 1'
#
loop_
_entity.id
_entity.type
_entity.pdbx_description
1 polymer ?
#
loop_
_entity_poly.entity_id
_entity_poly.type
_entity_poly.pdbx_seq_one_letter_code
_entity_poly.pdbx_strand_id
1 'polypeptide(L)'
;MATDPIFAHADFLARLQRLDPSAAGLADAAIPPLLSATSDPAAPWRLSDTGQWLLQLLQARQALLQAAHATTLSADALRRDQKFAPPGRPSLHLVQLRQQQAAAQQATRRAKQDFAQAAAGFVRSAGLSPPARLGLSDFLQGWIDRYVP
;
A
#
# COMPACT_ATOMS: atom_id res chain seq x y z
N MET A 1 22.68 -5.57 6.57
CA MET A 1 21.54 -6.13 5.81
C MET A 1 20.38 -5.19 6.01
N ALA A 2 19.77 -4.69 4.94
CA ALA A 2 18.58 -3.86 5.07
C ALA A 2 17.41 -4.78 5.40
N THR A 3 16.76 -4.56 6.54
CA THR A 3 15.56 -5.29 6.92
C THR A 3 14.42 -4.88 6.00
N ASP A 4 13.74 -5.84 5.38
CA ASP A 4 12.54 -5.57 4.59
C ASP A 4 11.49 -4.84 5.44
N PRO A 5 10.78 -3.85 4.88
CA PRO A 5 9.77 -3.12 5.63
C PRO A 5 8.63 -4.08 6.04
N ILE A 6 8.43 -4.25 7.34
CA ILE A 6 7.34 -5.05 7.88
C ILE A 6 6.02 -4.32 7.59
N PHE A 7 5.14 -4.95 6.82
CA PHE A 7 3.78 -4.48 6.63
C PHE A 7 2.86 -5.15 7.65
N ALA A 8 2.38 -4.40 8.63
CA ALA A 8 1.60 -4.92 9.76
C ALA A 8 0.35 -5.72 9.32
N HIS A 9 -0.30 -5.30 8.23
CA HIS A 9 -1.54 -5.90 7.74
C HIS A 9 -1.32 -6.94 6.63
N ALA A 10 -0.11 -7.49 6.50
CA ALA A 10 0.21 -8.45 5.43
C ALA A 10 -0.65 -9.71 5.50
N ASP A 11 -0.89 -10.23 6.70
CA ASP A 11 -1.69 -11.44 6.91
C ASP A 11 -3.18 -11.21 6.62
N PHE A 12 -3.71 -10.05 6.99
CA PHE A 12 -5.07 -9.68 6.64
C PHE A 12 -5.23 -9.47 5.13
N LEU A 13 -4.28 -8.78 4.49
CA LEU A 13 -4.26 -8.62 3.04
C LEU A 13 -4.24 -9.97 2.31
N ALA A 14 -3.40 -10.92 2.76
CA ALA A 14 -3.31 -12.25 2.17
C ALA A 14 -4.62 -13.04 2.32
N ARG A 15 -5.30 -12.94 3.47
CA ARG A 15 -6.62 -13.54 3.69
C ARG A 15 -7.68 -12.95 2.77
N LEU A 16 -7.71 -11.62 2.64
CA LEU A 16 -8.64 -10.92 1.75
C LEU A 16 -8.41 -11.30 0.27
N GLN A 17 -7.15 -11.46 -0.15
CA GLN A 17 -6.79 -11.92 -1.51
C GLN A 17 -7.23 -13.36 -1.79
N ARG A 18 -7.22 -14.22 -0.77
CA ARG A 18 -7.68 -15.62 -0.87
C ARG A 18 -9.19 -15.76 -0.71
N LEU A 19 -9.91 -14.66 -0.47
CA LEU A 19 -11.34 -14.66 -0.16
C LEU A 19 -11.65 -15.53 1.07
N ASP A 20 -10.73 -15.53 2.04
CA ASP A 20 -10.89 -16.27 3.28
C ASP A 20 -12.06 -15.69 4.09
N PRO A 21 -13.03 -16.52 4.53
CA PRO A 21 -14.20 -16.05 5.27
C PRO A 21 -13.85 -15.33 6.58
N SER A 22 -12.67 -15.58 7.16
CA SER A 22 -12.19 -14.84 8.32
C SER A 22 -11.92 -13.35 8.05
N ALA A 23 -11.81 -12.95 6.77
CA ALA A 23 -11.68 -11.57 6.34
C ALA A 23 -13.02 -10.94 5.89
N ALA A 24 -14.16 -11.60 6.14
CA ALA A 24 -15.48 -11.10 5.73
C ALA A 24 -15.90 -9.79 6.42
N GLY A 25 -15.32 -9.49 7.58
CA GLY A 25 -15.58 -8.26 8.33
C GLY A 25 -14.40 -7.84 9.19
N LEU A 26 -14.49 -6.62 9.73
CA LEU A 26 -13.52 -6.06 10.66
C LEU A 26 -14.22 -5.87 12.01
N ALA A 27 -13.60 -6.35 13.08
CA ALA A 27 -14.14 -6.21 14.43
C ALA A 27 -14.30 -4.72 14.77
N ASP A 28 -15.42 -4.37 15.38
CA ASP A 28 -15.75 -3.01 15.84
C ASP A 28 -15.85 -1.92 14.75
N ALA A 29 -15.81 -2.28 13.47
CA ALA A 29 -16.02 -1.37 12.36
C ALA A 29 -17.45 -1.49 11.81
N ALA A 30 -18.21 -0.39 11.87
CA ALA A 30 -19.53 -0.29 11.25
C ALA A 30 -19.39 -0.02 9.74
N ILE A 31 -18.92 -1.03 8.99
CA ILE A 31 -18.79 -0.98 7.52
C ILE A 31 -19.59 -2.12 6.87
N PRO A 32 -19.95 -1.98 5.58
CA PRO A 32 -20.52 -3.08 4.81
C PRO A 32 -19.56 -4.29 4.77
N PRO A 33 -20.10 -5.51 4.61
CA PRO A 33 -19.28 -6.72 4.59
C PRO A 33 -18.28 -6.67 3.44
N LEU A 34 -17.07 -7.16 3.67
CA LEU A 34 -15.97 -7.17 2.69
C LEU A 34 -16.13 -8.30 1.67
N LEU A 35 -16.77 -9.39 2.09
CA LEU A 35 -17.07 -10.54 1.26
C LEU A 35 -18.59 -10.70 1.14
N SER A 36 -19.04 -11.11 -0.04
CA SER A 36 -20.42 -11.48 -0.32
C SER A 36 -20.47 -12.95 -0.71
N ALA A 37 -21.41 -13.69 -0.12
CA ALA A 37 -21.68 -15.06 -0.53
C ALA A 37 -22.20 -15.07 -1.97
N THR A 38 -21.82 -16.10 -2.72
CA THR A 38 -22.30 -16.34 -4.08
C THR A 38 -23.11 -17.64 -4.13
N SER A 39 -23.92 -17.78 -5.18
CA SER A 39 -24.64 -19.02 -5.45
C SER A 39 -23.75 -20.10 -6.10
N ASP A 40 -22.50 -19.78 -6.43
CA ASP A 40 -21.57 -20.67 -7.11
C ASP A 40 -20.85 -21.57 -6.08
N PRO A 41 -21.07 -22.89 -6.10
CA PRO A 41 -20.40 -23.80 -5.17
C PRO A 41 -18.88 -23.89 -5.38
N ALA A 42 -18.36 -23.53 -6.56
CA ALA A 42 -16.92 -23.51 -6.83
C ALA A 42 -16.21 -22.24 -6.32
N ALA A 43 -16.95 -21.14 -6.18
CA ALA A 43 -16.45 -19.85 -5.71
C ALA A 43 -17.44 -19.21 -4.73
N PRO A 44 -17.60 -19.78 -3.52
CA PRO A 44 -18.67 -19.42 -2.59
C PRO A 44 -18.58 -17.98 -2.07
N TRP A 45 -17.43 -17.33 -2.23
CA TRP A 45 -17.17 -15.96 -1.80
C TRP A 45 -16.69 -15.10 -2.96
N ARG A 46 -17.13 -13.83 -2.97
CA ARG A 46 -16.60 -12.77 -3.83
C ARG A 46 -16.36 -11.51 -3.02
N LEU A 47 -15.46 -10.64 -3.46
CA LEU A 47 -15.30 -9.31 -2.86
C LEU A 47 -16.54 -8.46 -3.14
N SER A 48 -17.06 -7.82 -2.10
CA SER A 48 -18.01 -6.71 -2.25
C SER A 48 -17.29 -5.47 -2.79
N ASP A 49 -18.03 -4.44 -3.18
CA ASP A 49 -17.44 -3.16 -3.60
C ASP A 49 -16.51 -2.59 -2.51
N THR A 50 -16.97 -2.60 -1.26
CA THR A 50 -16.18 -2.17 -0.08
C THR A 50 -14.92 -3.02 0.09
N GLY A 51 -15.04 -4.34 -0.09
CA GLY A 51 -13.90 -5.27 -0.06
C GLY A 51 -12.88 -5.02 -1.17
N GLN A 52 -13.34 -4.72 -2.39
CA GLN A 52 -12.46 -4.38 -3.52
C GLN A 52 -11.68 -3.09 -3.25
N TRP A 53 -12.36 -2.06 -2.74
CA TRP A 53 -11.69 -0.80 -2.40
C TRP A 53 -10.69 -0.96 -1.26
N LEU A 54 -11.04 -1.72 -0.21
CA LEU A 54 -10.12 -2.01 0.89
C LEU A 54 -8.90 -2.80 0.41
N LEU A 55 -9.09 -3.79 -0.46
CA LEU A 55 -8.00 -4.56 -1.05
C LEU A 55 -7.01 -3.65 -1.79
N GLN A 56 -7.51 -2.77 -2.66
CA GLN A 56 -6.69 -1.80 -3.39
C GLN A 56 -5.98 -0.83 -2.44
N LEU A 57 -6.66 -0.38 -1.40
CA LEU A 57 -6.10 0.53 -0.39
C LEU A 57 -4.92 -0.11 0.35
N LEU A 58 -5.06 -1.37 0.79
CA LEU A 58 -4.01 -2.11 1.48
C LEU A 58 -2.83 -2.43 0.55
N GLN A 59 -3.10 -2.78 -0.72
CA GLN A 59 -2.05 -2.97 -1.72
C GLN A 59 -1.27 -1.68 -2.00
N ALA A 60 -1.96 -0.55 -2.14
CA ALA A 60 -1.31 0.74 -2.33
C ALA A 60 -0.48 1.13 -1.10
N ARG A 61 -0.96 0.84 0.11
CA ARG A 61 -0.20 1.04 1.35
C ARG A 61 1.06 0.18 1.41
N GLN A 62 0.97 -1.10 1.05
CA GLN A 62 2.14 -1.99 0.96
C GLN A 62 3.15 -1.46 -0.07
N ALA A 63 2.68 -1.04 -1.25
CA ALA A 63 3.51 -0.48 -2.30
C ALA A 63 4.21 0.82 -1.88
N LEU A 64 3.53 1.69 -1.10
CA LEU A 64 4.12 2.90 -0.52
C LEU A 64 5.29 2.57 0.41
N LEU A 65 5.13 1.57 1.29
CA LEU A 65 6.20 1.14 2.21
C LEU A 65 7.40 0.58 1.44
N GLN A 66 7.15 -0.25 0.44
CA GLN A 66 8.21 -0.81 -0.41
C GLN A 66 8.94 0.28 -1.20
N ALA A 67 8.21 1.24 -1.79
CA ALA A 67 8.79 2.33 -2.56
C ALA A 67 9.61 3.30 -1.68
N ALA A 68 9.13 3.57 -0.46
CA ALA A 68 9.88 4.36 0.53
C ALA A 68 11.19 3.65 0.92
N HIS A 69 11.15 2.34 1.17
CA HIS A 69 12.35 1.56 1.47
C HIS A 69 13.34 1.57 0.30
N ALA A 70 12.89 1.30 -0.93
CA ALA A 70 13.72 1.35 -2.14
C ALA A 70 14.35 2.73 -2.37
N THR A 71 13.64 3.80 -2.05
CA THR A 71 14.16 5.17 -2.11
C THR A 71 15.29 5.39 -1.10
N THR A 72 15.15 4.91 0.13
CA THR A 72 16.21 4.98 1.15
C THR A 72 17.44 4.18 0.74
N LEU A 73 17.26 2.95 0.26
CA LEU A 73 18.37 2.10 -0.20
C LEU A 73 19.14 2.71 -1.36
N SER A 74 18.44 3.22 -2.37
CA SER A 74 19.08 3.86 -3.53
C SER A 74 19.80 5.16 -3.13
N ALA A 75 19.23 5.95 -2.22
CA ALA A 75 19.89 7.14 -1.69
C ALA A 75 21.17 6.82 -0.91
N ASP A 76 21.16 5.79 -0.07
CA ASP A 76 22.33 5.37 0.71
C ASP A 76 23.42 4.73 -0.16
N ALA A 77 23.04 4.00 -1.21
CA ALA A 77 23.97 3.51 -2.23
C ALA A 77 24.61 4.68 -2.99
N LEU A 78 23.81 5.66 -3.44
CA LEU A 78 24.30 6.85 -4.14
C LEU A 78 25.25 7.69 -3.29
N ARG A 79 24.95 7.89 -2.00
CA ARG A 79 25.85 8.65 -1.09
C ARG A 79 27.20 7.97 -0.93
N ARG A 80 27.21 6.64 -0.78
CA ARG A 80 28.46 5.86 -0.65
C ARG A 80 29.27 5.94 -1.93
N ASP A 81 28.65 5.70 -3.08
CA ASP A 81 29.38 5.61 -4.34
C ASP A 81 29.85 6.98 -4.86
N GLN A 82 29.07 8.05 -4.63
CA GLN A 82 29.48 9.40 -5.01
C GLN A 82 30.69 9.89 -4.20
N LYS A 83 30.85 9.47 -2.94
CA LYS A 83 32.00 9.86 -2.10
C LYS A 83 33.34 9.38 -2.68
N PHE A 84 33.34 8.26 -3.39
CA PHE A 84 34.55 7.64 -3.94
C PHE A 84 34.62 7.73 -5.47
N ALA A 85 33.72 8.47 -6.10
CA ALA A 85 33.70 8.62 -7.55
C ALA A 85 34.87 9.53 -8.00
N PRO A 86 35.77 9.05 -8.89
CA PRO A 86 36.84 9.89 -9.41
C PRO A 86 36.27 11.03 -10.28
N PRO A 87 36.93 12.21 -10.30
CA PRO A 87 36.50 13.32 -11.16
C PRO A 87 36.61 12.91 -12.63
N GLY A 88 35.49 12.94 -13.37
CA GLY A 88 35.44 12.49 -14.76
C GLY A 88 34.05 12.02 -15.20
N ARG A 89 33.99 11.19 -16.25
CA ARG A 89 32.72 10.63 -16.76
C ARG A 89 32.06 9.75 -15.69
N PRO A 90 30.74 9.87 -15.48
CA PRO A 90 30.04 9.06 -14.50
C PRO A 90 30.16 7.57 -14.86
N SER A 91 30.46 6.74 -13.85
CA SER A 91 30.51 5.29 -14.03
C SER A 91 29.12 4.75 -14.39
N LEU A 92 29.08 3.69 -15.19
CA LEU A 92 27.83 3.01 -15.57
C LEU A 92 27.01 2.59 -14.34
N HIS A 93 27.69 2.21 -13.26
CA HIS A 93 27.07 1.90 -11.96
C HIS A 93 26.32 3.11 -11.35
N LEU A 94 26.91 4.31 -11.35
CA LEU A 94 26.23 5.52 -10.86
C LEU A 94 25.01 5.89 -11.71
N VAL A 95 25.06 5.64 -13.01
CA VAL A 95 23.91 5.84 -13.91
C VAL A 95 22.78 4.86 -13.56
N GLN A 96 23.11 3.59 -13.36
CA GLN A 96 22.14 2.58 -12.92
C GLN A 96 21.51 2.93 -11.57
N LEU A 97 22.31 3.38 -10.59
CA LEU A 97 21.79 3.82 -9.29
C LEU A 97 20.84 5.02 -9.39
N ARG A 98 21.12 5.99 -10.27
CA ARG A 98 20.20 7.12 -10.52
C ARG A 98 18.91 6.67 -11.22
N GLN A 99 19.00 5.72 -12.14
CA GLN A 99 17.81 5.13 -12.76
C GLN A 99 16.95 4.40 -11.72
N GLN A 100 17.57 3.63 -10.82
CA GLN A 100 16.88 2.98 -9.70
C GLN A 100 16.20 4.00 -8.78
N GLN A 101 16.88 5.10 -8.45
CA GLN A 101 16.29 6.18 -7.64
C GLN A 101 15.09 6.83 -8.36
N ALA A 102 15.21 7.11 -9.66
CA ALA A 102 14.11 7.67 -10.45
C ALA A 102 12.91 6.71 -10.52
N ALA A 103 13.16 5.41 -10.71
CA ALA A 103 12.14 4.38 -10.69
C ALA A 103 11.44 4.29 -9.32
N ALA A 104 12.20 4.34 -8.21
CA ALA A 104 11.64 4.33 -6.86
C ALA A 104 10.76 5.58 -6.59
N GLN A 105 11.18 6.75 -7.08
CA GLN A 105 10.37 7.98 -6.99
C GLN A 105 9.08 7.90 -7.81
N GLN A 106 9.14 7.35 -9.03
CA GLN A 106 7.96 7.11 -9.85
C GLN A 106 6.99 6.13 -9.19
N ALA A 107 7.52 5.01 -8.66
CA ALA A 107 6.73 4.04 -7.91
C ALA A 107 6.04 4.68 -6.69
N THR A 108 6.75 5.54 -5.95
CA THR A 108 6.19 6.28 -4.83
C THR A 108 5.03 7.18 -5.26
N ARG A 109 5.18 7.94 -6.36
CA ARG A 109 4.13 8.84 -6.86
C ARG A 109 2.90 8.06 -7.30
N ARG A 110 3.09 6.96 -8.02
CA ARG A 110 2.01 6.08 -8.45
C ARG A 110 1.27 5.49 -7.26
N ALA A 111 1.99 4.92 -6.29
CA ALA A 111 1.40 4.35 -5.09
C ALA A 111 0.62 5.39 -4.27
N LYS A 112 1.06 6.66 -4.24
CA LYS A 112 0.29 7.77 -3.61
C LYS A 112 -1.01 8.07 -4.34
N GLN A 113 -1.00 8.05 -5.68
CA GLN A 113 -2.20 8.27 -6.49
C GLN A 113 -3.19 7.11 -6.31
N ASP A 114 -2.69 5.87 -6.41
CA ASP A 114 -3.49 4.66 -6.22
C ASP A 114 -4.10 4.63 -4.82
N PHE A 115 -3.32 5.01 -3.79
CA PHE A 115 -3.81 5.13 -2.42
C PHE A 115 -4.91 6.19 -2.30
N ALA A 116 -4.72 7.39 -2.86
CA ALA A 116 -5.71 8.46 -2.78
C ALA A 116 -7.03 8.10 -3.50
N GLN A 117 -6.93 7.40 -4.64
CA GLN A 117 -8.09 6.93 -5.38
C GLN A 117 -8.84 5.83 -4.61
N ALA A 118 -8.11 4.81 -4.14
CA ALA A 118 -8.69 3.72 -3.36
C ALA A 118 -9.30 4.22 -2.05
N ALA A 119 -8.67 5.21 -1.42
CA ALA A 119 -9.16 5.89 -0.23
C ALA A 119 -10.52 6.54 -0.45
N ALA A 120 -10.67 7.31 -1.54
CA ALA A 120 -11.92 7.97 -1.85
C ALA A 120 -13.03 6.97 -2.20
N GLY A 121 -12.70 5.88 -2.91
CA GLY A 121 -13.62 4.79 -3.21
C GLY A 121 -14.06 4.02 -1.96
N PHE A 122 -13.12 3.73 -1.07
CA PHE A 122 -13.39 3.04 0.19
C PHE A 122 -14.27 3.87 1.11
N VAL A 123 -13.97 5.15 1.35
CA VAL A 123 -14.80 6.01 2.21
C VAL A 123 -16.23 6.09 1.71
N ARG A 124 -16.42 6.21 0.39
CA ARG A 124 -17.76 6.25 -0.22
C ARG A 124 -18.51 4.92 -0.08
N SER A 125 -17.86 3.81 -0.40
CA SER A 125 -18.49 2.48 -0.34
C SER A 125 -18.73 2.01 1.10
N ALA A 126 -17.84 2.37 2.03
CA ALA A 126 -17.94 2.04 3.44
C ALA A 126 -18.87 2.97 4.24
N GLY A 127 -19.40 4.04 3.62
CA GLY A 127 -20.24 5.02 4.29
C GLY A 127 -19.53 5.82 5.38
N LEU A 128 -18.19 5.94 5.30
CA LEU A 128 -17.39 6.65 6.28
C LEU A 128 -17.50 8.17 6.04
N SER A 129 -17.45 8.95 7.12
CA SER A 129 -17.44 10.41 7.06
C SER A 129 -16.13 10.94 7.68
N PRO A 130 -15.14 11.32 6.87
CA PRO A 130 -13.88 11.86 7.37
C PRO A 130 -14.11 13.21 8.07
N PRO A 131 -13.42 13.50 9.19
CA PRO A 131 -13.50 14.81 9.83
C PRO A 131 -13.02 15.92 8.87
N ALA A 132 -13.74 17.05 8.82
CA ALA A 132 -13.43 18.16 7.90
C ALA A 132 -12.01 18.77 8.06
N ARG A 133 -11.37 18.55 9.21
CA ARG A 133 -10.03 19.07 9.52
C ARG A 133 -8.90 18.08 9.25
N LEU A 134 -9.23 16.83 8.90
CA LEU A 134 -8.25 15.77 8.70
C LEU A 134 -8.18 15.41 7.22
N GLY A 135 -6.97 15.32 6.68
CA GLY A 135 -6.77 14.84 5.31
C GLY A 135 -7.31 13.42 5.17
N LEU A 136 -7.91 13.11 4.02
CA LEU A 136 -8.47 11.77 3.74
C LEU A 136 -7.45 10.66 3.98
N SER A 137 -6.20 10.88 3.57
CA SER A 137 -5.12 9.91 3.75
C SER A 137 -4.77 9.68 5.21
N ASP A 138 -4.68 10.74 6.01
CA ASP A 138 -4.35 10.66 7.44
C ASP A 138 -5.49 9.99 8.24
N PHE A 139 -6.73 10.34 7.90
CA PHE A 139 -7.93 9.70 8.45
C PHE A 139 -7.90 8.19 8.20
N LEU A 140 -7.69 7.77 6.95
CA LEU A 140 -7.69 6.36 6.62
C LEU A 140 -6.51 5.60 7.17
N GLN A 141 -5.34 6.23 7.27
CA GLN A 141 -4.20 5.58 7.90
C GLN A 141 -4.50 5.25 9.36
N GLY A 142 -5.03 6.22 10.13
CA GLY A 142 -5.45 5.98 11.51
C GLY A 142 -6.63 5.01 11.64
N TRP A 143 -7.53 4.99 10.66
CA TRP A 143 -8.63 4.02 10.63
C TRP A 143 -8.12 2.60 10.38
N ILE A 144 -7.24 2.39 9.40
CA ILE A 144 -6.65 1.08 9.10
C ILE A 144 -5.87 0.58 10.32
N ASP A 145 -5.04 1.42 10.94
CA ASP A 145 -4.25 1.04 12.11
C ASP A 145 -5.12 0.63 13.31
N ARG A 146 -6.37 1.11 13.36
CA ARG A 146 -7.30 0.82 14.45
C ARG A 146 -8.16 -0.43 14.21
N TYR A 147 -8.62 -0.63 12.97
CA TYR A 147 -9.66 -1.61 12.67
C TYR A 147 -9.17 -2.79 11.83
N VAL A 148 -8.05 -2.66 11.12
CA VAL A 148 -7.49 -3.74 10.31
C VAL A 148 -6.44 -4.50 11.14
N PRO A 149 -6.63 -5.82 11.36
CA PRO A 149 -5.71 -6.64 12.12
C PRO A 149 -4.40 -6.93 11.38
#